data_AF-A0A7C4YDL7-F1
#
_entry.id   AF-A0A7C4YDL7-F1
#
_cell.length_a   1.000
_cell.length_b   1.000
_cell.length_c   1.000
_cell.angle_alpha   90.00
_cell.angle_beta   90.00
_cell.angle_gamma   90.00
#
_symmetry.space_group_name_H-M   'P 1'
#
loop_
_entity.id
_entity.type
_entity.pdbx_description
1 polymer ?
#
loop_
_entity_poly.entity_id
_entity_poly.type
_entity_poly.pdbx_seq_one_letter_code
_entity_poly.pdbx_strand_id
1 'polypeptide(L)'
;MFTLRASVALSSLFFLAGFAFSQPNNDIRELKLKDWEPRSMLVTKTTVVEKPMFPVIDIHNHLGGGKQTLTPDRVKHYLAEMDAAGIRTVVNLDGGWGDRLKDTVAALDQAHPGRFLTFALVNFDGIDDPNWGQREAQRLEESFKAGARGLKFHKTLGLRYRYKDGKLMTVDDPKLDPVWEMCAK
;
A
#
# COMPACT_ATOMS: atom_id res chain seq x y z
N MET A 1 16.01 44.06 -67.20
CA MET A 1 14.85 43.18 -66.98
C MET A 1 14.74 42.93 -65.48
N PHE A 2 13.78 43.59 -64.85
CA PHE A 2 13.46 43.53 -63.42
C PHE A 2 12.97 42.13 -63.02
N THR A 3 13.24 41.70 -61.78
CA THR A 3 12.26 41.30 -60.74
C THR A 3 12.97 40.64 -59.55
N LEU A 4 13.17 41.41 -58.48
CA LEU A 4 12.49 41.29 -57.17
C LEU A 4 12.48 39.87 -56.55
N ARG A 5 13.42 39.61 -55.65
CA ARG A 5 13.31 38.54 -54.64
C ARG A 5 12.43 39.05 -53.50
N ALA A 6 11.23 38.50 -53.34
CA ALA A 6 10.39 38.74 -52.17
C ALA A 6 10.93 37.93 -50.98
N SER A 7 11.51 38.62 -50.01
CA SER A 7 11.79 38.05 -48.69
C SER A 7 10.49 38.01 -47.90
N VAL A 8 9.93 36.83 -47.71
CA VAL A 8 8.86 36.61 -46.72
C VAL A 8 9.53 36.49 -45.36
N ALA A 9 9.51 37.57 -44.57
CA ALA A 9 9.86 37.51 -43.16
C ALA A 9 8.71 36.81 -42.41
N LEU A 10 8.90 35.53 -42.08
CA LEU A 10 8.01 34.80 -41.20
C LEU A 10 8.30 35.25 -39.76
N SER A 11 7.56 36.26 -39.29
CA SER A 11 7.60 36.67 -37.89
C SER A 11 7.01 35.56 -37.02
N SER A 12 7.87 34.70 -36.48
CA SER A 12 7.50 33.76 -35.44
C SER A 12 7.16 34.53 -34.16
N LEU A 13 5.87 34.74 -33.90
CA LEU A 13 5.39 35.13 -32.57
C LEU A 13 5.64 33.95 -31.63
N PHE A 14 6.75 33.99 -30.90
CA PHE A 14 6.90 33.18 -29.69
C PHE A 14 5.96 33.75 -28.63
N PHE A 15 4.79 33.14 -28.46
CA PHE A 15 4.06 33.24 -27.19
C PHE A 15 4.89 32.53 -26.13
N LEU A 16 5.78 33.26 -25.46
CA LEU A 16 6.22 32.85 -24.13
C LEU A 16 4.98 32.96 -23.22
N ALA A 17 4.30 31.84 -23.02
CA ALA A 17 3.49 31.64 -21.84
C ALA A 17 4.45 31.72 -20.66
N GLY A 18 4.61 32.92 -20.09
CA GLY A 18 5.31 33.11 -18.84
C GLY A 18 4.57 32.29 -17.80
N PHE A 19 5.12 31.13 -17.44
CA PHE A 19 4.84 30.56 -16.13
C PHE A 19 5.38 31.58 -15.13
N ALA A 20 4.48 32.45 -14.64
CA ALA A 20 4.74 33.23 -13.45
C ALA A 20 4.86 32.22 -12.31
N PHE A 21 6.09 31.76 -12.04
CA PHE A 21 6.40 31.20 -10.76
C PHE A 21 6.15 32.30 -9.74
N SER A 22 5.07 32.16 -8.98
CA SER A 22 4.82 33.03 -7.84
C SER A 22 6.09 33.00 -6.99
N GLN A 23 6.73 34.17 -6.83
CA GLN A 23 7.80 34.31 -5.87
C GLN A 23 7.23 33.86 -4.51
N PRO A 24 7.90 32.96 -3.77
CA PRO A 24 7.43 32.58 -2.46
C PRO A 24 7.33 33.86 -1.61
N ASN A 25 6.16 34.07 -1.02
CA ASN A 25 5.96 35.20 -0.13
C ASN A 25 6.83 34.93 1.11
N ASN A 26 7.90 35.70 1.27
CA ASN A 26 8.88 35.51 2.34
C ASN A 26 8.35 35.96 3.72
N ASP A 27 7.15 36.54 3.79
CA ASP A 27 6.48 36.79 5.07
C ASP A 27 5.76 35.53 5.56
N ILE A 28 6.25 34.96 6.66
CA ILE A 28 5.67 33.78 7.31
C ILE A 28 4.19 33.95 7.69
N ARG A 29 3.71 35.19 7.86
CA ARG A 29 2.30 35.48 8.16
C ARG A 29 1.37 35.15 6.99
N GLU A 30 1.90 35.13 5.78
CA GLU A 30 1.18 34.85 4.54
C GLU A 30 1.40 33.40 4.05
N LEU A 31 2.23 32.62 4.76
CA LEU A 31 2.47 31.21 4.45
C LEU A 31 1.24 30.37 4.81
N LYS A 32 0.54 29.87 3.79
CA LYS A 32 -0.60 28.96 4.01
C LYS A 32 -0.10 27.61 4.48
N LEU A 33 -0.86 26.96 5.36
CA LEU A 33 -0.52 25.62 5.87
C LEU A 33 -0.31 24.59 4.75
N LYS A 34 -1.07 24.68 3.65
CA LYS A 34 -0.92 23.80 2.48
C LYS A 34 0.38 24.01 1.70
N ASP A 35 1.01 25.17 1.85
CA ASP A 35 2.24 25.59 1.17
C ASP A 35 3.45 25.52 2.13
N TRP A 36 3.24 25.07 3.38
CA TRP A 36 4.28 24.94 4.39
C TRP A 36 5.08 23.65 4.20
N GLU A 37 6.35 23.79 3.83
CA GLU A 37 7.33 22.70 3.73
C GLU A 37 8.41 22.86 4.83
N PRO A 38 8.16 22.38 6.07
CA PRO A 38 9.13 22.52 7.14
C PRO A 38 10.43 21.79 6.79
N ARG A 39 11.55 22.51 6.87
CA ARG A 39 12.89 21.94 6.78
C ARG A 39 13.42 21.67 8.18
N SER A 40 14.04 20.52 8.37
CA SER A 40 14.71 20.21 9.63
C SER A 40 15.77 21.28 9.94
N MET A 41 15.68 21.92 11.10
CA MET A 41 16.70 22.85 11.61
C MET A 41 17.76 22.14 12.47
N LEU A 42 17.67 20.82 12.60
CA LEU A 42 18.65 20.02 13.35
C LEU A 42 19.97 19.97 12.57
N VAL A 43 20.97 20.69 13.06
CA VAL A 43 22.34 20.60 12.55
C VAL A 43 23.04 19.44 13.25
N THR A 44 23.19 18.34 12.53
CA THR A 44 23.90 17.15 13.00
C THR A 44 24.59 16.46 11.84
N LYS A 45 25.52 15.55 12.12
CA LYS A 45 26.12 14.71 11.09
C LYS A 45 25.05 13.81 10.48
N THR A 46 24.81 13.94 9.18
CA THR A 46 23.91 13.05 8.43
C THR A 46 24.74 11.96 7.77
N THR A 47 24.26 10.72 7.86
CA THR A 47 24.80 9.57 7.11
C THR A 47 23.67 8.99 6.28
N VAL A 48 23.79 9.04 4.95
CA VAL A 48 22.80 8.47 4.04
C VAL A 48 23.15 7.01 3.79
N VAL A 49 22.21 6.11 4.10
CA VAL A 49 22.35 4.68 3.85
C VAL A 49 21.21 4.27 2.93
N GLU A 50 21.51 4.07 1.66
CA GLU A 50 20.48 3.77 0.64
C GLU A 50 20.10 2.29 0.61
N LYS A 51 21.00 1.40 1.04
CA LYS A 51 20.77 -0.04 1.09
C LYS A 51 21.16 -0.63 2.44
N PRO A 52 20.38 -1.59 2.95
CA PRO A 52 20.71 -2.27 4.18
C PRO A 52 21.96 -3.14 4.01
N MET A 53 22.75 -3.27 5.07
CA MET A 53 23.94 -4.13 5.09
C MET A 53 23.58 -5.62 5.00
N PHE A 54 22.36 -5.99 5.40
CA PHE A 54 21.85 -7.36 5.43
C PHE A 54 20.53 -7.46 4.68
N PRO A 55 20.13 -8.65 4.21
CA PRO A 55 18.83 -8.84 3.58
C PRO A 55 17.68 -8.45 4.52
N VAL A 56 16.76 -7.62 4.02
CA VAL A 56 15.60 -7.13 4.80
C VAL A 56 14.32 -7.88 4.41
N ILE A 57 13.51 -8.19 5.41
CA ILE A 57 12.10 -8.55 5.25
C ILE A 57 11.28 -7.34 5.70
N ASP A 58 10.55 -6.74 4.78
CA ASP A 58 9.62 -5.66 5.08
C ASP A 58 8.24 -6.26 5.39
N ILE A 59 7.84 -6.20 6.66
CA ILE A 59 6.65 -6.88 7.16
C ILE A 59 5.36 -6.07 7.00
N HIS A 60 5.40 -4.84 6.47
CA HIS A 60 4.22 -3.97 6.43
C HIS A 60 4.06 -3.27 5.08
N ASN A 61 3.44 -3.97 4.13
CA ASN A 61 3.09 -3.37 2.84
C ASN A 61 1.62 -3.60 2.46
N HIS A 62 1.15 -2.70 1.60
CA HIS A 62 -0.18 -2.72 1.00
C HIS A 62 -0.04 -2.77 -0.52
N LEU A 63 0.14 -3.97 -1.06
CA LEU A 63 0.32 -4.19 -2.50
C LEU A 63 -1.03 -4.36 -3.22
N GLY A 64 -2.13 -4.37 -2.47
CA GLY A 64 -3.45 -4.75 -2.95
C GLY A 64 -3.62 -6.27 -3.13
N GLY A 65 -4.71 -6.67 -3.77
CA GLY A 65 -5.05 -8.08 -3.93
C GLY A 65 -5.97 -8.34 -5.13
N GLY A 66 -5.95 -9.58 -5.60
CA GLY A 66 -6.67 -10.02 -6.78
C GLY A 66 -5.97 -9.68 -8.09
N LYS A 67 -6.25 -10.47 -9.13
CA LYS A 67 -5.59 -10.41 -10.44
C LYS A 67 -5.76 -9.08 -11.18
N GLN A 68 -6.84 -8.34 -10.92
CA GLN A 68 -7.09 -7.05 -11.55
C GLN A 68 -6.14 -5.97 -11.01
N THR A 69 -5.78 -6.07 -9.73
CA THR A 69 -4.83 -5.14 -9.10
C THR A 69 -3.40 -5.58 -9.40
N LEU A 70 -3.10 -6.87 -9.26
CA LEU A 70 -1.75 -7.43 -9.37
C LEU A 70 -1.45 -7.88 -10.79
N THR A 71 -1.38 -6.92 -11.70
CA THR A 71 -0.98 -7.18 -13.09
C THR A 71 0.52 -7.48 -13.18
N PRO A 72 0.99 -8.22 -14.21
CA PRO A 72 2.42 -8.52 -14.37
C PRO A 72 3.32 -7.28 -14.35
N ASP A 73 2.91 -6.19 -15.00
CA ASP A 73 3.68 -4.94 -15.03
C ASP A 73 3.79 -4.29 -13.65
N ARG A 74 2.72 -4.35 -12.86
CA ARG A 74 2.73 -3.82 -11.49
C ARG A 74 3.63 -4.64 -10.59
N VAL A 75 3.53 -5.97 -10.65
CA VAL A 75 4.39 -6.86 -9.85
C VAL A 75 5.86 -6.71 -10.25
N LYS A 76 6.14 -6.55 -11.55
CA LYS A 76 7.49 -6.22 -12.04
C LYS A 76 8.01 -4.91 -11.46
N HIS A 77 7.17 -3.88 -11.36
CA HIS A 77 7.55 -2.62 -10.73
C HIS A 77 7.86 -2.81 -9.23
N TYR A 78 7.04 -3.57 -8.49
CA TYR A 78 7.32 -3.87 -7.09
C TYR A 78 8.68 -4.57 -6.89
N LEU A 79 8.99 -5.55 -7.73
CA LEU A 79 10.29 -6.24 -7.66
C LEU A 79 11.47 -5.28 -7.91
N ALA A 80 11.32 -4.35 -8.86
CA ALA A 80 12.35 -3.35 -9.14
C ALA A 80 12.58 -2.42 -7.94
N GLU A 81 11.51 -1.94 -7.30
CA GLU A 81 11.60 -1.11 -6.09
C GLU A 81 12.21 -1.89 -4.92
N MET A 82 11.82 -3.15 -4.73
CA MET A 82 12.41 -4.02 -3.72
C MET A 82 13.92 -4.22 -3.93
N ASP A 83 14.34 -4.50 -5.17
CA ASP A 83 15.77 -4.67 -5.51
C ASP A 83 16.56 -3.36 -5.34
N ALA A 84 15.95 -2.21 -5.68
CA ALA A 84 16.52 -0.90 -5.48
C ALA A 84 16.70 -0.56 -3.99
N ALA A 85 15.75 -0.95 -3.14
CA ALA A 85 15.80 -0.75 -1.69
C ALA A 85 16.61 -1.82 -0.93
N GLY A 86 17.06 -2.90 -1.61
CA GLY A 86 17.71 -4.03 -0.95
C GLY A 86 16.77 -4.89 -0.08
N ILE A 87 15.47 -4.88 -0.39
CA ILE A 87 14.44 -5.66 0.29
C ILE A 87 14.35 -7.05 -0.37
N ARG A 88 14.59 -8.09 0.42
CA ARG A 88 14.52 -9.47 -0.04
C ARG A 88 13.07 -9.93 -0.16
N THR A 89 12.28 -9.69 0.89
CA THR A 89 10.92 -10.21 1.01
C THR A 89 9.99 -9.12 1.52
N VAL A 90 8.78 -9.04 0.97
CA VAL A 90 7.73 -8.15 1.43
C VAL A 90 6.53 -8.96 1.93
N VAL A 91 5.96 -8.57 3.06
CA VAL A 91 4.66 -9.07 3.52
C VAL A 91 3.55 -8.17 3.00
N ASN A 92 2.66 -8.73 2.19
CA ASN A 92 1.45 -8.06 1.71
C ASN A 92 0.30 -8.25 2.70
N LEU A 93 -0.22 -7.15 3.25
CA LEU A 93 -1.29 -7.13 4.25
C LEU A 93 -2.71 -6.96 3.66
N ASP A 94 -2.86 -7.17 2.35
CA ASP A 94 -4.11 -6.98 1.61
C ASP A 94 -4.67 -8.27 0.98
N GLY A 95 -4.22 -9.44 1.44
CA GLY A 95 -4.58 -10.73 0.83
C GLY A 95 -6.07 -11.04 0.86
N GLY A 96 -6.80 -10.57 1.87
CA GLY A 96 -8.22 -10.86 2.01
C GLY A 96 -8.45 -12.35 2.31
N TRP A 97 -9.40 -12.94 1.61
CA TRP A 97 -9.79 -14.35 1.73
C TRP A 97 -10.38 -14.88 0.41
N GLY A 98 -10.67 -16.18 0.34
CA GLY A 98 -11.34 -16.81 -0.79
C GLY A 98 -10.59 -16.67 -2.11
N ASP A 99 -11.31 -16.49 -3.22
CA ASP A 99 -10.69 -16.44 -4.55
C ASP A 99 -9.81 -15.21 -4.75
N ARG A 100 -10.14 -14.08 -4.11
CA ARG A 100 -9.28 -12.89 -4.12
C ARG A 100 -7.90 -13.19 -3.52
N LEU A 101 -7.86 -13.95 -2.42
CA LEU A 101 -6.61 -14.38 -1.81
C LEU A 101 -5.85 -15.35 -2.72
N LYS A 102 -6.52 -16.34 -3.30
CA LYS A 102 -5.89 -17.29 -4.25
C LYS A 102 -5.24 -16.56 -5.43
N ASP A 103 -5.97 -15.61 -6.03
CA ASP A 103 -5.45 -14.77 -7.11
C ASP A 103 -4.21 -13.96 -6.66
N THR A 104 -4.24 -13.44 -5.42
CA THR A 104 -3.12 -12.67 -4.84
C THR A 104 -1.89 -13.54 -4.65
N VAL A 105 -2.06 -14.70 -4.01
CA VAL A 105 -0.99 -15.68 -3.76
C VAL A 105 -0.40 -16.20 -5.07
N ALA A 106 -1.24 -16.45 -6.09
CA ALA A 106 -0.79 -16.86 -7.41
C ALA A 106 0.09 -15.79 -8.08
N ALA A 107 -0.32 -14.52 -8.02
CA ALA A 107 0.41 -13.41 -8.64
C ALA A 107 1.70 -13.01 -7.89
N LEU A 108 1.78 -13.28 -6.59
CA LEU A 108 2.90 -12.87 -5.73
C LEU A 108 3.72 -14.07 -5.25
N ASP A 109 3.27 -14.73 -4.20
CA ASP A 109 4.00 -15.77 -3.47
C ASP A 109 4.42 -16.95 -4.36
N GLN A 110 3.52 -17.43 -5.23
CA GLN A 110 3.76 -18.57 -6.11
C GLN A 110 4.60 -18.19 -7.34
N ALA A 111 4.30 -17.05 -7.97
CA ALA A 111 5.03 -16.57 -9.14
C ALA A 111 6.45 -16.11 -8.79
N HIS A 112 6.68 -15.65 -7.56
CA HIS A 112 7.95 -15.11 -7.10
C HIS A 112 8.35 -15.67 -5.72
N PRO A 113 8.71 -16.97 -5.63
CA PRO A 113 9.04 -17.62 -4.37
C PRO A 113 10.12 -16.86 -3.58
N GLY A 114 9.83 -16.61 -2.29
CA GLY A 114 10.74 -15.91 -1.38
C GLY A 114 10.76 -14.39 -1.51
N ARG A 115 10.08 -13.80 -2.51
CA ARG A 115 9.96 -12.33 -2.67
C ARG A 115 8.73 -11.77 -1.96
N PHE A 116 7.65 -12.52 -1.87
CA PHE A 116 6.42 -12.08 -1.23
C PHE A 116 5.88 -13.11 -0.24
N LEU A 117 5.20 -12.61 0.80
CA LEU A 117 4.38 -13.37 1.73
C LEU A 117 3.02 -12.66 1.85
N THR A 118 1.93 -13.34 1.54
CA THR A 118 0.58 -12.74 1.62
C THR A 118 -0.11 -13.13 2.92
N PHE A 119 -0.63 -12.13 3.66
CA PHE A 119 -1.43 -12.34 4.86
C PHE A 119 -2.93 -12.30 4.54
N ALA A 120 -3.68 -13.20 5.17
CA ALA A 120 -5.13 -13.21 5.14
C ALA A 120 -5.73 -12.10 6.01
N LEU A 121 -7.00 -11.78 5.79
CA LEU A 121 -7.79 -10.85 6.60
C LEU A 121 -9.01 -11.55 7.22
N VAL A 122 -9.51 -10.98 8.31
CA VAL A 122 -10.79 -11.38 8.91
C VAL A 122 -11.94 -10.65 8.22
N ASN A 123 -13.02 -11.37 7.95
CA ASN A 123 -14.29 -10.76 7.59
C ASN A 123 -15.17 -10.57 8.82
N PHE A 124 -15.56 -9.33 9.08
CA PHE A 124 -16.41 -8.99 10.22
C PHE A 124 -17.90 -8.92 9.86
N ASP A 125 -18.29 -9.31 8.65
CA ASP A 125 -19.70 -9.34 8.28
C ASP A 125 -20.44 -10.40 9.11
N GLY A 126 -21.53 -9.98 9.75
CA GLY A 126 -22.38 -10.85 10.55
C GLY A 126 -21.80 -11.21 11.93
N ILE A 127 -21.02 -10.33 12.56
CA ILE A 127 -20.47 -10.56 13.90
C ILE A 127 -21.52 -10.86 14.99
N ASP A 128 -22.79 -10.49 14.80
CA ASP A 128 -23.87 -10.84 15.75
C ASP A 128 -24.22 -12.34 15.73
N ASP A 129 -23.91 -13.06 14.65
CA ASP A 129 -24.21 -14.48 14.55
C ASP A 129 -23.38 -15.27 15.59
N PRO A 130 -24.01 -16.13 16.43
CA PRO A 130 -23.29 -16.94 17.41
C PRO A 130 -22.17 -17.80 16.81
N ASN A 131 -22.31 -18.25 15.57
CA ASN A 131 -21.35 -19.10 14.87
C ASN A 131 -20.30 -18.32 14.06
N TRP A 132 -20.31 -16.98 14.11
CA TRP A 132 -19.39 -16.15 13.32
C TRP A 132 -17.92 -16.52 13.53
N GLY A 133 -17.48 -16.68 14.79
CA GLY A 133 -16.08 -16.99 15.11
C GLY A 133 -15.62 -18.31 14.50
N GLN A 134 -16.45 -19.36 14.58
CA GLN A 134 -16.16 -20.66 13.99
C GLN A 134 -16.10 -20.63 12.47
N ARG A 135 -16.99 -19.85 11.82
CA ARG A 135 -16.94 -19.67 10.37
C ARG A 135 -15.68 -18.93 9.92
N GLU A 136 -15.26 -17.89 10.63
CA GLU A 136 -14.03 -17.18 10.27
C GLU A 136 -12.77 -17.98 10.58
N ALA A 137 -12.77 -18.79 11.63
CA ALA A 137 -11.74 -19.78 11.88
C ALA A 137 -11.59 -20.76 10.70
N GLN A 138 -12.70 -21.33 10.22
CA GLN A 138 -12.68 -22.20 9.05
C GLN A 138 -12.17 -21.47 7.79
N ARG A 139 -12.62 -20.24 7.55
CA ARG A 139 -12.14 -19.45 6.41
C ARG A 139 -10.64 -19.15 6.50
N LEU A 140 -10.13 -18.89 7.70
CA LEU A 140 -8.70 -18.70 7.91
C LEU A 140 -7.92 -19.98 7.63
N GLU A 141 -8.44 -21.14 8.01
CA GLU A 141 -7.86 -22.44 7.65
C GLU A 141 -7.77 -22.62 6.13
N GLU A 142 -8.85 -22.31 5.41
CA GLU A 142 -8.88 -22.34 3.95
C GLU A 142 -7.89 -21.35 3.34
N SER A 143 -7.70 -20.19 3.98
CA SER A 143 -6.73 -19.18 3.56
C SER A 143 -5.28 -19.67 3.72
N PHE A 144 -4.96 -20.35 4.81
CA PHE A 144 -3.65 -20.99 4.99
C PHE A 144 -3.43 -22.14 3.99
N LYS A 145 -4.45 -22.98 3.75
CA LYS A 145 -4.40 -24.01 2.70
C LYS A 145 -4.20 -23.42 1.30
N ALA A 146 -4.75 -22.23 1.05
CA ALA A 146 -4.56 -21.48 -0.19
C ALA A 146 -3.18 -20.81 -0.31
N GLY A 147 -2.36 -20.83 0.75
CA GLY A 147 -0.99 -20.32 0.74
C GLY A 147 -0.77 -19.01 1.48
N ALA A 148 -1.77 -18.48 2.20
CA ALA A 148 -1.53 -17.35 3.11
C ALA A 148 -0.47 -17.74 4.16
N ARG A 149 0.36 -16.76 4.53
CA ARG A 149 1.51 -16.94 5.43
C ARG A 149 1.32 -16.30 6.80
N GLY A 150 0.15 -15.74 7.04
CA GLY A 150 -0.21 -15.13 8.31
C GLY A 150 -1.59 -14.49 8.26
N LEU A 151 -1.99 -13.90 9.37
CA LEU A 151 -3.24 -13.15 9.53
C LEU A 151 -2.92 -11.70 9.90
N LYS A 152 -3.68 -10.75 9.36
CA LYS A 152 -3.66 -9.36 9.81
C LYS A 152 -5.07 -8.87 10.13
N PHE A 153 -5.18 -8.24 11.29
CA PHE A 153 -6.35 -7.46 11.66
C PHE A 153 -6.24 -6.04 11.09
N HIS A 154 -7.27 -5.59 10.38
CA HIS A 154 -7.30 -4.22 9.90
C HIS A 154 -7.66 -3.27 11.06
N LYS A 155 -7.09 -2.06 11.02
CA LYS A 155 -7.36 -0.99 12.00
C LYS A 155 -8.84 -0.67 12.20
N THR A 156 -9.70 -1.05 11.25
CA THR A 156 -11.15 -0.87 11.36
C THR A 156 -11.78 -1.69 12.48
N LEU A 157 -11.14 -2.76 12.99
CA LEU A 157 -11.58 -3.48 14.19
C LEU A 157 -11.88 -2.51 15.33
N GLY A 158 -10.88 -1.73 15.74
CA GLY A 158 -11.01 -0.77 16.84
C GLY A 158 -11.78 0.51 16.50
N LEU A 159 -12.36 0.64 15.31
CA LEU A 159 -12.97 1.90 14.86
C LEU A 159 -14.42 1.76 14.39
N ARG A 160 -14.84 0.60 13.87
CA ARG A 160 -16.08 0.50 13.08
C ARG A 160 -16.99 -0.68 13.39
N TYR A 161 -16.46 -1.84 13.78
CA TYR A 161 -17.31 -3.03 13.91
C TYR A 161 -18.02 -3.05 15.25
N ARG A 162 -19.34 -2.90 15.19
CA ARG A 162 -20.22 -2.82 16.35
C ARG A 162 -21.28 -3.90 16.24
N TYR A 163 -21.62 -4.49 17.37
CA TYR A 163 -22.79 -5.35 17.51
C TYR A 163 -24.08 -4.57 17.29
N LYS A 164 -25.20 -5.27 17.13
CA LYS A 164 -26.54 -4.67 17.01
C LYS A 164 -26.92 -3.77 18.18
N ASP A 165 -26.36 -4.01 19.36
CA ASP A 165 -26.56 -3.17 20.56
C ASP A 165 -25.71 -1.88 20.56
N GLY A 166 -24.88 -1.67 19.54
CA GLY A 166 -24.02 -0.50 19.37
C GLY A 166 -22.64 -0.62 20.04
N LYS A 167 -22.39 -1.68 20.81
CA LYS A 167 -21.08 -1.91 21.46
C LYS A 167 -20.03 -2.22 20.40
N LEU A 168 -18.88 -1.56 20.49
CA LEU A 168 -17.72 -1.86 19.64
C LEU A 168 -17.15 -3.23 20.01
N MET A 169 -16.87 -4.06 19.00
CA MET A 169 -16.15 -5.31 19.19
C MET A 169 -14.70 -5.01 19.61
N THR A 170 -14.27 -5.56 20.74
CA THR A 170 -12.92 -5.36 21.26
C THR A 170 -11.95 -6.38 20.66
N VAL A 171 -10.64 -6.12 20.79
CA VAL A 171 -9.61 -7.03 20.24
C VAL A 171 -9.51 -8.36 21.00
N ASP A 172 -9.97 -8.37 22.25
CA ASP A 172 -10.07 -9.50 23.17
C ASP A 172 -11.50 -10.07 23.24
N ASP A 173 -12.35 -9.73 22.28
CA ASP A 173 -13.72 -10.25 22.24
C ASP A 173 -13.71 -11.79 22.08
N PRO A 174 -14.43 -12.54 22.94
CA PRO A 174 -14.41 -14.02 22.92
C PRO A 174 -14.83 -14.64 21.58
N LYS A 175 -15.56 -13.91 20.73
CA LYS A 175 -15.90 -14.42 19.39
C LYS A 175 -14.69 -14.53 18.46
N LEU A 176 -13.56 -13.91 18.82
CA LEU A 176 -12.27 -14.04 18.12
C LEU A 176 -11.47 -15.26 18.59
N ASP A 177 -11.82 -15.88 19.73
CA ASP A 177 -11.06 -17.02 20.27
C ASP A 177 -10.85 -18.14 19.24
N PRO A 178 -11.87 -18.57 18.46
CA PRO A 178 -11.65 -19.57 17.43
C PRO A 178 -10.63 -19.14 16.37
N VAL A 179 -10.58 -17.85 16.02
CA VAL A 179 -9.61 -17.32 15.04
C VAL A 179 -8.20 -17.36 15.62
N TRP A 180 -8.04 -17.02 16.90
CA TRP A 180 -6.75 -17.11 17.60
C TRP A 180 -6.27 -18.55 17.75
N GLU A 181 -7.17 -19.47 18.10
CA GLU A 181 -6.88 -20.91 18.14
C GLU A 181 -6.40 -21.42 16.79
N MET A 182 -7.00 -20.98 15.68
CA MET A 182 -6.54 -21.35 14.33
C MET A 182 -5.16 -20.79 14.00
N CYS A 183 -4.78 -19.63 14.54
CA CYS A 183 -3.43 -19.09 14.35
C CYS A 183 -2.35 -19.88 15.13
N ALA A 184 -2.74 -20.62 16.17
CA ALA A 184 -1.83 -21.39 17.01
C ALA A 184 -1.61 -22.84 16.54
N LYS A 185 -2.30 -23.27 15.48
CA LYS A 185 -2.15 -24.60 14.85
C LYS A 185 -1.01 -24.61 13.85
#